data_AF-A0A8C0W119-F1
#
_entry.id   AF-A0A8C0W119-F1
#
_cell.length_a   1.000
_cell.length_b   1.000
_cell.length_c   1.000
_cell.angle_alpha   90.00
_cell.angle_beta   90.00
_cell.angle_gamma   90.00
#
_symmetry.space_group_name_H-M   'P 1'
#
loop_
_entity.id
_entity.type
_entity.pdbx_description
1 polymer ?
#
loop_
_entity_poly.entity_id
_entity_poly.type
_entity_poly.pdbx_seq_one_letter_code
_entity_poly.pdbx_strand_id
1 'polypeptide(L)'
;MPVMKYLRKGLHRLQKGPGYTQKELLVWFCNNTNTHGPKRIICEGPKKKAMWFLLTLLFASLVCWQWGVFINTYLSWEVSVSLSMGFKTMDFPAVTICNSSPFQYSKVQHLLKDLDELMEAVLERILAPEPSHVNATRSLNLTIWNHTPLVLIDERNLSHPVVLDLFGNNDTDPASHSSAPGSTCTAHECKVAMRLCSLNGTVCTFRNFTSATQAVTEWYILQATNIFSRVPRPELVAMGYPAKRMVLACLFGTEPCSYRGQLIREVPAQALGMYYLLLLLLQD
;
A
#
# COMPACT_ATOMS: atom_id res chain seq x y z
N MET A 1 -0.10 -97.26 -0.82
CA MET A 1 0.69 -96.81 -2.00
C MET A 1 0.09 -95.70 -2.89
N PRO A 2 -0.98 -94.93 -2.55
CA PRO A 2 -1.41 -93.81 -3.39
C PRO A 2 -0.71 -92.48 -3.05
N VAL A 3 -0.43 -92.22 -1.76
CA VAL A 3 0.10 -90.94 -1.28
C VAL A 3 1.49 -90.60 -1.83
N MET A 4 2.40 -91.58 -1.91
CA MET A 4 3.73 -91.37 -2.53
C MET A 4 3.65 -91.03 -4.03
N LYS A 5 2.63 -91.53 -4.73
CA LYS A 5 2.42 -91.23 -6.15
C LYS A 5 1.94 -89.79 -6.35
N TYR A 6 1.08 -89.30 -5.44
CA TYR A 6 0.64 -87.90 -5.41
C TYR A 6 1.75 -86.95 -4.99
N LEU A 7 2.54 -87.29 -3.96
CA LEU A 7 3.70 -86.50 -3.54
C LEU A 7 4.76 -86.44 -4.63
N ARG A 8 5.04 -87.56 -5.32
CA ARG A 8 5.99 -87.57 -6.44
C ARG A 8 5.46 -86.75 -7.64
N LYS A 9 4.15 -86.76 -7.90
CA LYS A 9 3.52 -85.87 -8.91
C LYS A 9 3.55 -84.40 -8.52
N GLY A 10 3.35 -84.08 -7.25
CA GLY A 10 3.44 -82.72 -6.71
C GLY A 10 4.87 -82.19 -6.75
N LEU A 11 5.84 -83.00 -6.32
CA LEU A 11 7.27 -82.70 -6.38
C LEU A 11 7.73 -82.51 -7.84
N HIS A 12 7.23 -83.32 -8.78
CA HIS A 12 7.53 -83.18 -10.20
C HIS A 12 6.91 -81.92 -10.85
N ARG A 13 5.86 -81.33 -10.26
CA ARG A 13 5.32 -80.02 -10.66
C ARG A 13 6.09 -78.85 -10.03
N LEU A 14 6.68 -79.05 -8.85
CA LEU A 14 7.52 -78.05 -8.17
C LEU A 14 8.95 -78.01 -8.73
N GLN A 15 9.51 -79.15 -9.13
CA GLN A 15 10.90 -79.29 -9.60
C GLN A 15 11.09 -78.88 -11.08
N LYS A 16 10.02 -78.90 -11.88
CA LYS A 16 9.99 -78.26 -13.21
C LYS A 16 9.41 -76.85 -13.08
N GLY A 17 10.19 -75.97 -12.47
CA GLY A 17 10.00 -74.54 -12.64
C GLY A 17 10.03 -74.13 -14.12
N PRO A 18 9.53 -72.94 -14.46
CA PRO A 18 9.35 -72.46 -15.83
C PRO A 18 10.67 -72.48 -16.61
N GLY A 19 10.60 -72.69 -17.92
CA GLY A 19 11.76 -72.84 -18.78
C GLY A 19 12.77 -71.68 -18.68
N TYR A 20 14.01 -71.96 -19.07
CA TYR A 20 15.19 -71.11 -18.91
C TYR A 20 15.13 -69.79 -19.72
N THR A 21 14.07 -69.57 -20.50
CA THR A 21 13.86 -68.37 -21.30
C THR A 21 12.70 -67.52 -20.79
N GLN A 22 12.84 -66.18 -20.86
CA GLN A 22 11.84 -65.23 -20.35
C GLN A 22 10.44 -65.41 -20.98
N LYS A 23 10.37 -65.92 -22.22
CA LYS A 23 9.11 -66.18 -22.92
C LYS A 23 8.34 -67.35 -22.32
N GLU A 24 9.02 -68.43 -21.96
CA GLU A 24 8.39 -69.62 -21.35
C GLU A 24 7.89 -69.33 -19.94
N LEU A 25 8.64 -68.52 -19.19
CA LEU A 25 8.23 -68.00 -17.88
C LEU A 25 6.95 -67.17 -17.97
N LEU A 26 6.86 -66.26 -18.95
CA LEU A 26 5.67 -65.44 -19.19
C LEU A 26 4.44 -66.29 -19.57
N VAL A 27 4.60 -67.27 -20.44
CA VAL A 27 3.51 -68.18 -20.83
C VAL A 27 3.04 -69.04 -19.64
N TRP A 28 3.98 -69.53 -18.84
CA TRP A 28 3.66 -70.26 -17.61
C TRP A 28 2.90 -69.39 -16.61
N PHE A 29 3.34 -68.14 -16.41
CA PHE A 29 2.67 -67.18 -15.54
C PHE A 29 1.25 -66.87 -16.03
N CYS A 30 1.08 -66.58 -17.33
CA CYS A 30 -0.24 -66.31 -17.93
C CYS A 30 -1.23 -67.48 -17.82
N ASN A 31 -0.74 -68.72 -17.78
CA ASN A 31 -1.58 -69.90 -17.65
C ASN A 31 -1.97 -70.24 -16.21
N ASN A 32 -1.18 -69.82 -15.22
CA ASN A 32 -1.40 -70.12 -13.80
C ASN A 32 -1.91 -68.93 -12.98
N THR A 33 -1.81 -67.70 -13.50
CA THR A 33 -2.38 -66.53 -12.84
C THR A 33 -3.90 -66.48 -12.98
N ASN A 34 -4.59 -66.02 -11.94
CA ASN A 34 -6.02 -65.72 -11.98
C ASN A 34 -6.33 -64.39 -12.68
N THR A 35 -5.31 -63.64 -13.11
CA THR A 35 -5.49 -62.38 -13.83
C THR A 35 -5.97 -62.64 -15.27
N HIS A 36 -7.17 -62.20 -15.60
CA HIS A 36 -7.81 -62.49 -16.90
C HIS A 36 -7.20 -61.74 -18.12
N GLY A 37 -6.40 -60.70 -17.90
CA GLY A 37 -5.80 -59.86 -18.96
C GLY A 37 -4.58 -60.50 -19.66
N PRO A 38 -3.51 -60.87 -18.93
CA PRO A 38 -2.24 -61.34 -19.53
C PRO A 38 -2.39 -62.56 -20.45
N LYS A 39 -3.27 -63.51 -20.08
CA LYS A 39 -3.54 -64.72 -20.88
C LYS A 39 -4.08 -64.39 -22.28
N ARG A 40 -4.96 -63.39 -22.39
CA ARG A 40 -5.60 -62.99 -23.65
C ARG A 40 -4.69 -62.12 -24.54
N ILE A 41 -3.68 -61.49 -23.94
CA ILE A 41 -2.70 -60.64 -24.64
C ILE A 41 -1.49 -61.46 -25.14
N ILE A 42 -1.13 -62.57 -24.47
CA ILE A 42 0.10 -63.31 -24.79
C ILE A 42 -0.17 -64.64 -25.51
N CYS A 43 -1.24 -65.37 -25.16
CA CYS A 43 -1.45 -66.75 -25.62
C CYS A 43 -2.53 -66.92 -26.71
N GLU A 44 -3.29 -65.88 -27.06
CA GLU A 44 -4.34 -65.94 -28.08
C GLU A 44 -3.90 -65.40 -29.46
N GLY A 45 -4.69 -65.66 -30.50
CA GLY A 45 -4.40 -65.25 -31.88
C GLY A 45 -4.31 -63.72 -32.10
N PRO A 46 -3.70 -63.27 -33.21
CA PRO A 46 -3.26 -61.88 -33.39
C PRO A 46 -4.38 -60.83 -33.30
N LYS A 47 -5.58 -61.12 -33.81
CA LYS A 47 -6.74 -60.21 -33.75
C LYS A 47 -7.26 -60.01 -32.32
N LYS A 48 -7.32 -61.09 -31.53
CA LYS A 48 -7.77 -61.04 -30.12
C LYS A 48 -6.73 -60.36 -29.25
N LYS A 49 -5.45 -60.64 -29.49
CA LYS A 49 -4.33 -59.97 -28.84
C LYS A 49 -4.37 -58.46 -29.04
N ALA A 50 -4.57 -57.98 -30.28
CA ALA A 50 -4.66 -56.55 -30.56
C ALA A 50 -5.87 -55.89 -29.86
N MET A 51 -7.03 -56.53 -29.88
CA MET A 51 -8.25 -56.04 -29.20
C MET A 51 -8.04 -55.94 -27.68
N TRP A 52 -7.51 -56.98 -27.04
CA TRP A 52 -7.25 -56.99 -25.59
C TRP A 52 -6.14 -56.03 -25.19
N PHE A 53 -5.12 -55.87 -26.03
CA PHE A 53 -4.07 -54.88 -25.82
C PHE A 53 -4.62 -53.45 -25.88
N LEU A 54 -5.40 -53.11 -26.90
CA LEU A 54 -6.05 -51.79 -27.02
C LEU A 54 -6.99 -51.50 -25.87
N LEU A 55 -7.80 -52.49 -25.46
CA LEU A 55 -8.71 -52.35 -24.32
C LEU A 55 -7.93 -52.10 -23.02
N THR A 56 -6.84 -52.84 -22.79
CA THR A 56 -5.99 -52.67 -21.61
C THR A 56 -5.28 -51.31 -21.62
N LEU A 57 -4.82 -50.87 -22.80
CA LEU A 57 -4.20 -49.56 -22.98
C LEU A 57 -5.20 -48.43 -22.71
N LEU A 58 -6.45 -48.55 -23.18
CA LEU A 58 -7.52 -47.59 -22.89
C LEU A 58 -7.74 -47.46 -21.38
N PHE A 59 -7.90 -48.57 -20.66
CA PHE A 59 -8.09 -48.54 -19.21
C PHE A 59 -6.87 -48.01 -18.47
N ALA A 60 -5.65 -48.35 -18.89
CA ALA A 60 -4.42 -47.81 -18.30
C ALA A 60 -4.34 -46.28 -18.48
N SER A 61 -4.66 -45.76 -19.66
CA SER A 61 -4.70 -44.32 -19.93
C SER A 61 -5.72 -43.59 -19.05
N LEU A 62 -6.91 -44.18 -18.84
CA LEU A 62 -7.92 -43.62 -17.95
C LEU A 62 -7.44 -43.58 -16.49
N VAL A 63 -6.74 -44.63 -16.02
CA VAL A 63 -6.16 -44.67 -14.67
C VAL A 63 -5.06 -43.63 -14.51
N CYS A 64 -4.13 -43.52 -15.47
CA CYS A 64 -3.08 -42.50 -15.44
C CYS A 64 -3.65 -41.08 -15.46
N TRP A 65 -4.72 -40.86 -16.25
CA TRP A 65 -5.44 -39.59 -16.27
C TRP A 65 -6.06 -39.26 -14.91
N GLN A 66 -6.75 -40.22 -14.30
CA GLN A 66 -7.34 -40.05 -12.96
C GLN A 66 -6.28 -39.78 -11.88
N TRP A 67 -5.12 -40.44 -11.96
CA TRP A 67 -3.99 -40.16 -11.08
C TRP A 67 -3.46 -38.75 -11.28
N GLY A 68 -3.36 -38.27 -12.52
CA GLY A 68 -2.99 -36.88 -12.81
C GLY A 68 -3.95 -35.87 -12.20
N VAL A 69 -5.26 -36.10 -12.33
CA VAL A 69 -6.30 -35.26 -11.70
C VAL A 69 -6.18 -35.28 -10.19
N PHE A 70 -6.01 -36.47 -9.59
CA PHE A 70 -5.87 -36.61 -8.13
C PHE A 70 -4.63 -35.89 -7.60
N ILE A 71 -3.47 -36.06 -8.25
CA ILE A 71 -2.24 -35.36 -7.90
C ILE A 71 -2.42 -33.85 -8.05
N ASN A 72 -3.04 -33.39 -9.13
CA ASN A 72 -3.30 -31.97 -9.35
C ASN A 72 -4.22 -31.38 -8.27
N THR A 73 -5.24 -32.12 -7.85
CA THR A 73 -6.17 -31.71 -6.77
C THR A 73 -5.47 -31.71 -5.40
N TYR A 74 -4.54 -32.64 -5.18
CA TYR A 74 -3.73 -32.64 -3.95
C TYR A 74 -2.74 -31.47 -3.92
N LEU A 75 -2.12 -31.16 -5.07
CA LEU A 75 -1.14 -30.08 -5.20
C LEU A 75 -1.77 -28.69 -5.40
N SER A 76 -3.08 -28.60 -5.66
CA SER A 76 -3.79 -27.32 -5.77
C SER A 76 -4.00 -26.62 -4.43
N TRP A 77 -3.77 -27.34 -3.31
CA TRP A 77 -3.88 -26.81 -1.94
C TRP A 77 -5.15 -25.99 -1.71
N GLU A 78 -6.28 -26.48 -2.22
CA GLU A 78 -7.56 -25.80 -2.06
C GLU A 78 -7.89 -25.62 -0.57
N VAL A 79 -8.04 -24.36 -0.17
CA VAL A 79 -8.40 -23.99 1.21
C VAL A 79 -9.89 -23.75 1.30
N SER A 80 -10.54 -24.41 2.26
CA SER A 80 -11.94 -24.11 2.61
C SER A 80 -11.97 -23.06 3.72
N VAL A 81 -12.44 -21.85 3.40
CA VAL A 81 -12.62 -20.79 4.38
C VAL A 81 -13.99 -20.97 5.04
N SER A 82 -14.00 -21.25 6.34
CA SER A 82 -15.23 -21.23 7.15
C SER A 82 -15.29 -19.93 7.93
N LEU A 83 -16.28 -19.10 7.63
CA LEU A 83 -16.55 -17.86 8.37
C LEU A 83 -17.56 -18.15 9.48
N SER A 84 -17.11 -18.07 10.73
CA SER A 84 -17.99 -18.11 11.89
C SER A 84 -18.18 -16.70 12.42
N MET A 85 -19.40 -16.18 12.35
CA MET A 85 -19.78 -14.91 12.97
C MET A 85 -20.52 -15.20 14.27
N GLY A 86 -20.00 -14.74 15.39
CA GLY A 86 -20.60 -14.94 16.70
C GLY A 86 -19.98 -14.02 17.75
N PHE A 87 -20.67 -13.83 18.86
CA PHE A 87 -20.14 -13.10 20.01
C PHE A 87 -19.23 -14.02 20.81
N LYS A 88 -17.93 -13.81 20.71
CA LYS A 88 -16.90 -14.47 21.52
C LYS A 88 -16.22 -13.43 22.40
N THR A 89 -15.81 -13.84 23.61
CA THR A 89 -14.92 -13.03 24.45
C THR A 89 -13.59 -12.82 23.71
N MET A 90 -13.28 -11.57 23.40
CA MET A 90 -12.04 -11.14 22.76
C MET A 90 -11.41 -10.03 23.58
N ASP A 91 -10.10 -9.84 23.43
CA ASP A 91 -9.40 -8.73 24.05
C ASP A 91 -9.95 -7.40 23.55
N PHE A 92 -10.13 -6.44 24.46
CA PHE A 92 -10.58 -5.12 24.09
C PHE A 92 -9.50 -4.44 23.24
N PRO A 93 -9.86 -3.87 22.07
CA PRO A 93 -8.86 -3.29 21.17
C PRO A 93 -8.17 -2.08 21.81
N ALA A 94 -6.94 -1.82 21.38
CA ALA A 94 -6.21 -0.62 21.80
C ALA A 94 -6.91 0.64 21.27
N VAL A 95 -7.33 1.53 22.18
CA VAL A 95 -7.93 2.83 21.85
C VAL A 95 -6.86 3.90 21.89
N THR A 96 -6.60 4.54 20.74
CA THR A 96 -5.66 5.67 20.62
C THR A 96 -6.44 6.97 20.60
N ILE A 97 -6.14 7.89 21.51
CA ILE A 97 -6.79 9.21 21.58
C ILE A 97 -5.81 10.27 21.13
N CYS A 98 -6.16 11.03 20.09
CA CYS A 98 -5.36 12.12 19.53
C CYS A 98 -6.15 13.44 19.55
N ASN A 99 -5.46 14.56 19.71
CA ASN A 99 -6.05 15.89 19.54
C ASN A 99 -5.82 16.37 18.10
N SER A 100 -6.80 17.06 17.52
CA SER A 100 -6.66 17.70 16.21
C SER A 100 -5.57 18.78 16.21
N SER A 101 -5.40 19.49 17.34
CA SER A 101 -4.28 20.42 17.51
C SER A 101 -3.07 19.69 18.10
N PRO A 102 -1.91 19.68 17.42
CA PRO A 102 -0.74 18.92 17.87
C PRO A 102 -0.09 19.53 19.12
N PHE A 103 -0.11 20.85 19.24
CA PHE A 103 0.52 21.59 20.34
C PHE A 103 -0.43 22.63 20.94
N GLN A 104 -0.16 23.04 22.17
CA GLN A 104 -0.84 24.17 22.78
C GLN A 104 -0.34 25.47 22.15
N TYR A 105 -1.21 26.21 21.45
CA TYR A 105 -0.82 27.42 20.71
C TYR A 105 -0.07 28.43 21.60
N SER A 106 -0.56 28.67 22.82
CA SER A 106 0.10 29.52 23.83
C SER A 106 1.58 29.18 24.12
N LYS A 107 2.00 27.93 23.89
CA LYS A 107 3.39 27.50 24.10
C LYS A 107 4.24 27.59 22.85
N VAL A 108 3.65 27.44 21.66
CA VAL A 108 4.37 27.45 20.37
C VAL A 108 4.31 28.79 19.64
N GLN A 109 3.51 29.74 20.11
CA GLN A 109 3.33 31.05 19.49
C GLN A 109 4.67 31.77 19.22
N HIS A 110 5.62 31.67 20.14
CA HIS A 110 6.94 32.29 19.97
C HIS A 110 7.77 31.69 18.82
N LEU A 111 7.55 30.42 18.47
CA LEU A 111 8.21 29.74 17.36
C LEU A 111 7.54 30.06 16.02
N LEU A 112 6.23 30.28 16.04
CA LEU A 112 5.41 30.49 14.84
C LEU A 112 5.15 31.95 14.53
N LYS A 113 5.59 32.89 15.39
CA LYS A 113 5.29 34.32 15.27
C LYS A 113 5.52 34.87 13.85
N ASP A 114 6.73 34.67 13.31
CA ASP A 114 7.08 35.16 11.97
C ASP A 114 6.24 34.50 10.86
N LEU A 115 5.87 33.22 11.04
CA LEU A 115 5.03 32.48 10.09
C LEU A 115 3.57 32.94 10.15
N ASP A 116 3.04 33.20 11.34
CA ASP A 116 1.67 33.69 11.55
C ASP A 116 1.51 35.11 10.99
N GLU A 117 2.48 36.00 11.23
CA GLU A 117 2.51 37.35 10.64
C GLU A 117 2.57 37.31 9.11
N LEU A 118 3.35 36.36 8.54
CA LEU A 118 3.41 36.16 7.09
C LEU A 118 2.10 35.58 6.53
N MET A 119 1.45 34.66 7.24
CA MET A 119 0.17 34.08 6.85
C MET A 119 -0.93 35.15 6.80
N GLU A 120 -0.99 36.04 7.79
CA GLU A 120 -1.93 37.19 7.78
C GLU A 120 -1.72 38.06 6.53
N ALA A 121 -0.46 38.40 6.21
CA ALA A 121 -0.14 39.21 5.03
C ALA A 121 -0.52 38.50 3.71
N VAL A 122 -0.32 37.18 3.62
CA VAL A 122 -0.74 36.37 2.47
C VAL A 122 -2.26 36.40 2.32
N LEU A 123 -2.98 36.22 3.40
CA LEU A 123 -4.44 36.18 3.39
C LEU A 123 -5.04 37.54 3.02
N GLU A 124 -4.50 38.63 3.55
CA GLU A 124 -4.86 40.00 3.14
C GLU A 124 -4.68 40.18 1.63
N ARG A 125 -3.54 39.73 1.07
CA ARG A 125 -3.25 39.85 -0.36
C ARG A 125 -4.19 39.03 -1.24
N ILE A 126 -4.62 37.85 -0.78
CA ILE A 126 -5.53 36.96 -1.51
C ILE A 126 -6.99 37.43 -1.43
N LEU A 127 -7.43 37.92 -0.27
CA LEU A 127 -8.83 38.30 -0.03
C LEU A 127 -9.16 39.73 -0.47
N ALA A 128 -8.21 40.67 -0.35
CA ALA A 128 -8.41 42.08 -0.66
C ALA A 128 -7.24 42.58 -1.52
N PRO A 129 -7.23 42.30 -2.84
CA PRO A 129 -6.15 42.72 -3.74
C PRO A 129 -6.11 44.23 -4.04
N GLU A 130 -6.95 45.05 -3.37
CA GLU A 130 -6.96 46.51 -3.53
C GLU A 130 -5.55 47.09 -3.35
N PRO A 131 -5.12 48.03 -4.20
CA PRO A 131 -3.84 48.70 -4.08
C PRO A 131 -3.96 49.71 -2.95
N SER A 132 -3.95 49.25 -1.70
CA SER A 132 -3.91 50.14 -0.56
C SER A 132 -2.55 50.82 -0.55
N HIS A 133 -2.53 52.09 -0.99
CA HIS A 133 -1.53 53.11 -0.66
C HIS A 133 -1.50 53.37 0.86
N VAL A 134 -1.30 52.32 1.64
CA VAL A 134 -1.13 52.40 3.08
C VAL A 134 0.33 52.06 3.31
N ASN A 135 1.07 53.04 3.83
CA ASN A 135 2.45 52.94 4.29
C ASN A 135 2.55 51.95 5.48
N ALA A 136 2.21 50.69 5.26
CA ALA A 136 2.44 49.60 6.18
C ALA A 136 3.69 48.87 5.72
N THR A 137 4.86 49.48 5.90
CA THR A 137 6.13 48.74 5.93
C THR A 137 6.18 47.93 7.21
N ARG A 138 5.27 46.95 7.35
CA ARG A 138 5.49 45.84 8.26
C ARG A 138 6.70 45.11 7.69
N SER A 139 7.84 45.19 8.38
CA SER A 139 9.06 44.50 7.97
C SER A 139 8.84 43.00 8.13
N LEU A 140 8.28 42.37 7.10
CA LEU A 140 8.05 40.93 7.05
C LEU A 140 9.38 40.20 6.88
N ASN A 141 9.58 39.13 7.64
CA ASN A 141 10.72 38.25 7.49
C ASN A 141 10.51 37.32 6.28
N LEU A 142 10.89 37.79 5.09
CA LEU A 142 10.72 37.06 3.82
C LEU A 142 11.67 35.86 3.64
N THR A 143 12.53 35.54 4.63
CA THR A 143 13.40 34.37 4.55
C THR A 143 12.61 33.09 4.39
N ILE A 144 11.48 32.94 5.11
CA ILE A 144 10.58 31.78 5.00
C ILE A 144 9.89 31.76 3.64
N TRP A 145 9.45 32.93 3.15
CA TRP A 145 8.79 33.08 1.86
C TRP A 145 9.68 32.66 0.68
N ASN A 146 10.94 33.10 0.69
CA ASN A 146 11.87 32.89 -0.42
C ASN A 146 12.18 31.41 -0.70
N HIS A 147 12.08 30.53 0.30
CA HIS A 147 12.37 29.11 0.12
C HIS A 147 11.26 28.39 -0.68
N THR A 148 10.00 28.73 -0.41
CA THR A 148 8.83 28.11 -1.06
C THR A 148 7.69 29.13 -1.14
N PRO A 149 7.72 30.06 -2.10
CA PRO A 149 6.70 31.09 -2.22
C PRO A 149 5.42 30.51 -2.83
N LEU A 150 4.28 31.10 -2.45
CA LEU A 150 3.02 30.88 -3.16
C LEU A 150 2.94 31.83 -4.34
N VAL A 151 2.70 31.26 -5.51
CA VAL A 151 2.61 31.98 -6.78
C VAL A 151 1.21 31.81 -7.36
N LEU A 152 0.80 32.82 -8.13
CA LEU A 152 -0.42 32.78 -8.92
C LEU A 152 -0.04 32.54 -10.37
N ILE A 153 -0.56 31.46 -10.95
CA ILE A 153 -0.36 31.11 -12.35
C ILE A 153 -1.59 31.57 -13.12
N ASP A 154 -1.40 32.57 -13.97
CA ASP A 154 -2.40 33.08 -14.90
C ASP A 154 -2.35 32.28 -16.20
N GLU A 155 -3.39 31.48 -16.44
CA GLU A 155 -3.53 30.62 -17.62
C GLU A 155 -4.52 31.20 -18.65
N ARG A 156 -4.90 32.48 -18.56
CA ARG A 156 -5.79 33.13 -19.55
C ARG A 156 -5.25 33.01 -20.98
N ASN A 157 -3.93 32.99 -21.14
CA ASN A 157 -3.27 32.67 -22.40
C ASN A 157 -2.53 31.32 -22.30
N LEU A 158 -3.15 30.27 -22.87
CA LEU A 158 -2.62 28.90 -22.86
C LEU A 158 -1.23 28.79 -23.52
N SER A 159 -0.89 29.68 -24.46
CA SER A 159 0.40 29.67 -25.16
C SER A 159 1.53 30.31 -24.35
N HIS A 160 1.19 31.18 -23.39
CA HIS A 160 2.15 31.93 -22.57
C HIS A 160 1.58 32.17 -21.16
N PRO A 161 1.62 31.16 -20.28
CA PRO A 161 1.19 31.33 -18.89
C PRO A 161 2.15 32.27 -18.15
N VAL A 162 1.61 33.16 -17.33
CA VAL A 162 2.39 34.13 -16.54
C VAL A 162 2.38 33.71 -15.07
N VAL A 163 3.56 33.66 -14.45
CA VAL A 163 3.70 33.34 -13.03
C VAL A 163 3.93 34.62 -12.24
N LEU A 164 3.02 34.94 -11.34
CA LEU A 164 3.04 36.13 -10.49
C LEU A 164 3.38 35.72 -9.06
N ASP A 165 4.44 36.29 -8.49
CA ASP A 165 4.77 36.13 -7.07
C ASP A 165 3.95 37.12 -6.23
N LEU A 166 3.31 36.65 -5.16
CA LEU A 166 2.44 37.48 -4.32
C LEU A 166 3.19 38.62 -3.60
N PHE A 167 4.47 38.42 -3.29
CA PHE A 167 5.34 39.42 -2.67
C PHE A 167 6.57 39.77 -3.51
N GLY A 168 6.56 39.48 -4.81
CA GLY A 168 7.65 39.88 -5.70
C GLY A 168 7.72 41.40 -5.84
N ASN A 169 8.86 42.00 -5.48
CA ASN A 169 9.12 43.41 -5.78
C ASN A 169 9.21 43.62 -7.29
N ASN A 170 8.47 44.59 -7.81
CA ASN A 170 8.41 44.92 -9.24
C ASN A 170 9.63 45.72 -9.75
N ASP A 171 10.78 45.62 -9.07
CA ASP A 171 11.94 46.48 -9.28
C ASP A 171 13.08 45.74 -9.98
N THR A 172 12.86 45.23 -11.20
CA THR A 172 13.92 45.02 -12.24
C THR A 172 13.33 44.37 -13.49
N ASP A 173 12.48 45.09 -14.22
CA ASP A 173 12.41 44.91 -15.68
C ASP A 173 11.72 46.13 -16.34
N PRO A 174 12.47 47.02 -17.03
CA PRO A 174 11.89 48.18 -17.73
C PRO A 174 11.13 47.83 -19.02
N ALA A 175 10.99 46.54 -19.35
CA ALA A 175 10.52 46.08 -20.66
C ALA A 175 9.10 45.47 -20.66
N SER A 176 8.41 45.38 -19.52
CA SER A 176 7.03 44.88 -19.47
C SER A 176 6.06 45.94 -18.97
N HIS A 177 5.88 47.01 -19.75
CA HIS A 177 4.62 47.75 -19.78
C HIS A 177 3.53 46.90 -20.48
N SER A 178 3.28 45.71 -19.95
CA SER A 178 2.03 44.99 -20.14
C SER A 178 1.37 45.00 -18.78
N SER A 179 0.54 46.03 -18.58
CA SER A 179 -0.50 46.14 -17.57
C SER A 179 -0.39 45.12 -16.43
N ALA A 180 0.05 45.58 -15.25
CA ALA A 180 -0.36 44.94 -14.02
C ALA A 180 -1.87 44.68 -14.13
N PRO A 181 -2.35 43.44 -14.17
CA PRO A 181 -3.75 43.21 -14.01
C PRO A 181 -3.97 43.37 -12.51
N GLY A 182 -4.32 44.59 -12.11
CA GLY A 182 -5.29 44.80 -11.02
C GLY A 182 -6.66 44.21 -11.40
N SER A 183 -6.69 43.06 -12.09
CA SER A 183 -7.88 42.32 -12.46
C SER A 183 -7.89 41.10 -11.57
N THR A 184 -8.79 41.13 -10.59
CA THR A 184 -9.30 39.97 -9.87
C THR A 184 -9.39 38.77 -10.81
N CYS A 185 -8.45 37.83 -10.68
CA CYS A 185 -8.50 36.63 -11.47
C CYS A 185 -9.53 35.68 -10.87
N THR A 186 -10.47 35.22 -11.69
CA THR A 186 -11.50 34.28 -11.23
C THR A 186 -10.90 32.89 -11.04
N ALA A 187 -11.50 32.08 -10.17
CA ALA A 187 -10.99 30.74 -9.82
C ALA A 187 -10.84 29.77 -11.03
N HIS A 188 -11.50 30.06 -12.16
CA HIS A 188 -11.39 29.26 -13.39
C HIS A 188 -10.21 29.66 -14.28
N GLU A 189 -9.65 30.86 -14.10
CA GLU A 189 -8.64 31.43 -14.99
C GLU A 189 -7.25 31.50 -14.35
N CYS A 190 -7.18 31.49 -13.01
CA CYS A 190 -5.92 31.43 -12.28
C CYS A 190 -5.87 30.28 -11.30
N LYS A 191 -4.70 29.64 -11.26
CA LYS A 191 -4.37 28.59 -10.30
C LYS A 191 -3.38 29.13 -9.29
N VAL A 192 -3.59 28.80 -8.02
CA VAL A 192 -2.59 29.06 -6.99
C VAL A 192 -1.67 27.84 -6.94
N ALA A 193 -0.37 28.08 -6.92
CA ALA A 193 0.63 27.03 -6.85
C ALA A 193 1.72 27.36 -5.85
N MET A 194 2.36 26.32 -5.31
CA MET A 194 3.59 26.46 -4.53
C MET A 194 4.79 26.19 -5.44
N ARG A 195 5.73 27.13 -5.49
CA ARG A 195 6.97 26.95 -6.24
C ARG A 195 8.00 26.23 -5.37
N LEU A 196 8.40 25.03 -5.81
CA LEU A 196 9.39 24.19 -5.14
C LEU A 196 10.64 24.12 -6.01
N CYS A 197 11.74 24.71 -5.56
CA CYS A 197 12.98 24.74 -6.32
C CYS A 197 14.03 23.81 -5.71
N SER A 198 14.88 23.24 -6.57
CA SER A 198 16.10 22.56 -6.14
C SER A 198 17.10 23.56 -5.54
N LEU A 199 18.13 23.07 -4.84
CA LEU A 199 19.12 23.87 -4.09
C LEU A 199 19.78 24.99 -4.91
N ASN A 200 19.91 24.81 -6.24
CA ASN A 200 20.53 25.78 -7.14
C ASN A 200 19.52 26.76 -7.78
N GLY A 201 18.22 26.65 -7.48
CA GLY A 201 17.16 27.49 -8.05
C GLY A 201 16.90 27.29 -9.55
N THR A 202 17.64 26.38 -10.21
CA THR A 202 17.60 26.18 -11.66
C THR A 202 16.45 25.31 -12.14
N VAL A 203 16.02 24.35 -11.31
CA VAL A 203 14.89 23.45 -11.60
C VAL A 203 13.85 23.70 -10.52
N CYS A 204 12.71 24.25 -10.93
CA CYS A 204 11.56 24.49 -10.07
C CYS A 204 10.35 23.73 -10.61
N THR A 205 9.64 23.08 -9.69
CA THR A 205 8.34 22.45 -9.95
C THR A 205 7.24 23.25 -9.26
N PHE A 206 6.04 23.20 -9.81
CA PHE A 206 4.88 23.93 -9.29
C PHE A 206 3.86 22.91 -8.80
N ARG A 207 3.56 22.93 -7.50
CA ARG A 207 2.47 22.15 -6.92
C ARG A 207 1.19 22.97 -7.03
N ASN A 208 0.34 22.60 -7.98
CA ASN A 208 -0.91 23.30 -8.26
C ASN A 208 -1.99 22.94 -7.25
N PHE A 209 -2.82 23.92 -6.89
CA PHE A 209 -3.97 23.74 -6.01
C PHE A 209 -5.25 24.19 -6.68
N THR A 210 -6.36 23.55 -6.31
CA THR A 210 -7.71 23.87 -6.81
C THR A 210 -8.34 25.04 -6.07
N SER A 211 -7.86 25.36 -4.86
CA SER A 211 -8.35 26.47 -4.03
C SER A 211 -7.22 27.19 -3.31
N ALA A 212 -7.36 28.51 -3.17
CA ALA A 212 -6.43 29.33 -2.38
C ALA A 212 -6.40 28.90 -0.90
N THR A 213 -7.54 28.49 -0.33
CA THR A 213 -7.61 28.01 1.07
C THR A 213 -6.75 26.77 1.29
N GLN A 214 -6.83 25.81 0.36
CA GLN A 214 -6.00 24.62 0.38
C GLN A 214 -4.52 24.96 0.20
N ALA A 215 -4.19 25.85 -0.74
CA ALA A 215 -2.82 26.28 -0.99
C ALA A 215 -2.18 26.91 0.25
N VAL A 216 -2.87 27.86 0.91
CA VAL A 216 -2.38 28.53 2.12
C VAL A 216 -2.25 27.55 3.29
N THR A 217 -3.22 26.65 3.46
CA THR A 217 -3.19 25.64 4.53
C THR A 217 -2.01 24.67 4.36
N GLU A 218 -1.83 24.12 3.17
CA GLU A 218 -0.73 23.19 2.85
C GLU A 218 0.64 23.87 2.97
N TRP A 219 0.74 25.12 2.50
CA TRP A 219 1.95 25.92 2.65
C TRP A 219 2.29 26.17 4.12
N TYR A 220 1.31 26.54 4.94
CA TYR A 220 1.51 26.76 6.37
C TYR A 220 1.97 25.48 7.08
N ILE A 221 1.36 24.34 6.76
CA ILE A 221 1.75 23.03 7.31
C ILE A 221 3.20 22.70 6.94
N LEU A 222 3.61 22.97 5.70
CA LEU A 222 4.99 22.75 5.25
C LEU A 222 5.98 23.60 6.06
N GLN A 223 5.70 24.89 6.23
CA GLN A 223 6.57 25.79 7.00
C GLN A 223 6.64 25.41 8.48
N ALA A 224 5.48 25.19 9.10
CA ALA A 224 5.39 24.79 10.49
C ALA A 224 6.16 23.47 10.73
N THR A 225 6.08 22.52 9.79
CA THR A 225 6.82 21.25 9.88
C THR A 225 8.33 21.48 9.86
N ASN A 226 8.83 22.37 9.00
CA ASN A 226 10.24 22.74 8.96
C ASN A 226 10.67 23.39 10.30
N ILE A 227 9.87 24.29 10.85
CA ILE A 227 10.14 24.94 12.15
C ILE A 227 10.21 23.90 13.28
N PHE A 228 9.18 23.05 13.42
CA PHE A 228 9.14 22.03 14.47
C PHE A 228 10.20 20.96 14.32
N SER A 229 10.69 20.68 13.10
CA SER A 229 11.77 19.71 12.89
C SER A 229 13.11 20.12 13.52
N ARG A 230 13.29 21.42 13.78
CA ARG A 230 14.51 21.98 14.41
C ARG A 230 14.43 22.01 15.94
N VAL A 231 13.26 21.76 16.52
CA VAL A 231 13.04 21.79 17.97
C VAL A 231 13.35 20.41 18.57
N PRO A 232 14.09 20.32 19.68
CA PRO A 232 14.33 19.05 20.37
C PRO A 232 13.04 18.35 20.79
N ARG A 233 12.99 17.03 20.64
CA ARG A 233 11.84 16.19 21.03
C ARG A 233 11.31 16.41 22.46
N PRO A 234 12.15 16.48 23.52
CA PRO A 234 11.61 16.67 24.88
C PRO A 234 10.88 18.00 25.04
N GLU A 235 11.30 19.03 24.30
CA GLU A 235 10.66 20.34 24.30
C GLU A 235 9.33 20.31 23.54
N LEU A 236 9.28 19.64 22.38
CA LEU A 236 8.03 19.40 21.63
C LEU A 236 6.97 18.70 22.49
N VAL A 237 7.36 17.67 23.26
CA VAL A 237 6.44 16.97 24.19
C VAL A 237 5.91 17.90 25.27
N ALA A 238 6.76 18.76 25.82
CA ALA A 238 6.36 19.72 26.84
C ALA A 238 5.38 20.79 26.29
N MET A 239 5.47 21.10 24.99
CA MET A 239 4.55 22.01 24.30
C MET A 239 3.22 21.34 23.89
N GLY A 240 3.18 20.01 23.81
CA GLY A 240 1.99 19.20 23.55
C GLY A 240 0.94 19.24 24.67
N TYR A 241 -0.20 18.60 24.44
CA TYR A 241 -1.27 18.49 25.45
C TYR A 241 -0.95 17.38 26.46
N PRO A 242 -0.90 17.67 27.77
CA PRO A 242 -0.67 16.65 28.76
C PRO A 242 -1.92 15.76 28.91
N ALA A 243 -1.72 14.44 29.09
CA ALA A 243 -2.80 13.47 29.20
C ALA A 243 -3.88 13.86 30.23
N LYS A 244 -3.47 14.44 31.37
CA LYS A 244 -4.38 14.92 32.43
C LYS A 244 -5.37 16.01 31.99
N ARG A 245 -5.06 16.78 30.94
CA ARG A 245 -5.95 17.81 30.38
C ARG A 245 -6.84 17.26 29.27
N MET A 246 -6.42 16.17 28.63
CA MET A 246 -7.11 15.57 27.51
C MET A 246 -8.10 14.48 27.95
N VAL A 247 -7.74 13.71 28.97
CA VAL A 247 -8.57 12.64 29.53
C VAL A 247 -9.03 13.06 30.93
N LEU A 248 -10.26 13.56 31.03
CA LEU A 248 -10.85 14.03 32.29
C LEU A 248 -11.42 12.88 33.13
N ALA A 249 -11.99 11.88 32.48
CA ALA A 249 -12.56 10.69 33.11
C ALA A 249 -12.31 9.47 32.21
N CYS A 250 -12.12 8.31 32.84
CA CYS A 250 -11.91 7.04 32.16
C CYS A 250 -12.58 5.93 32.98
N LEU A 251 -13.45 5.16 32.34
CA LEU A 251 -14.14 4.01 32.93
C LEU A 251 -14.19 2.89 31.90
N PHE A 252 -13.69 1.71 32.26
CA PHE A 252 -13.76 0.52 31.42
C PHE A 252 -14.66 -0.52 32.11
N GLY A 253 -15.89 -0.68 31.60
CA GLY A 253 -16.92 -1.46 32.29
C GLY A 253 -17.26 -0.83 33.64
N THR A 254 -16.89 -1.49 34.72
CA THR A 254 -17.05 -1.00 36.11
C THR A 254 -15.73 -0.57 36.75
N GLU A 255 -14.61 -0.70 36.05
CA GLU A 255 -13.28 -0.40 36.60
C GLU A 255 -12.83 1.02 36.22
N PRO A 256 -12.42 1.85 37.20
CA PRO A 256 -11.87 3.17 36.92
C PRO A 256 -10.48 3.05 36.32
N CYS A 257 -10.20 3.82 35.27
CA CYS A 257 -8.87 3.90 34.67
C CYS A 257 -8.24 5.29 34.87
N SER A 258 -6.91 5.36 34.85
CA SER A 258 -6.15 6.59 35.01
C SER A 258 -5.29 6.86 33.78
N TYR A 259 -4.96 8.13 33.55
CA TYR A 259 -3.94 8.52 32.59
C TYR A 259 -2.55 7.97 32.97
N ARG A 260 -2.33 7.62 34.25
CA ARG A 260 -1.11 6.96 34.73
C ARG A 260 -1.14 5.49 34.30
N GLY A 261 -0.33 5.14 33.29
CA GLY A 261 -0.26 3.79 32.74
C GLY A 261 -0.59 3.71 31.24
N GLN A 262 -1.06 4.81 30.63
CA GLN A 262 -1.18 4.90 29.18
C GLN A 262 0.20 5.12 28.55
N LEU A 263 0.53 4.32 27.52
CA LEU A 263 1.71 4.55 26.70
C LEU A 263 1.51 5.84 25.90
N ILE A 264 2.13 6.93 26.33
CA ILE A 264 2.13 8.19 25.57
C ILE A 264 3.08 8.00 24.40
N ARG A 265 2.54 7.75 23.22
CA ARG A 265 3.32 7.63 21.99
C ARG A 265 3.19 8.92 21.20
N GLU A 266 4.34 9.53 20.90
CA GLU A 266 4.41 10.65 19.97
C GLU A 266 3.98 10.18 18.59
N VAL A 267 2.89 10.74 18.08
CA VAL A 267 2.62 10.73 16.64
C VAL A 267 3.19 12.06 16.16
N PRO A 268 4.36 12.09 15.50
CA PRO A 268 4.88 13.35 15.02
C PRO A 268 3.86 13.95 14.06
N ALA A 269 3.71 15.28 14.05
CA ALA A 269 2.94 15.96 13.00
C ALA A 269 3.44 15.55 11.59
N GLN A 270 4.71 15.14 11.52
CA GLN A 270 5.34 14.51 10.36
C GLN A 270 4.74 13.16 9.94
N ALA A 271 4.09 12.38 10.81
CA ALA A 271 3.48 11.11 10.41
C ALA A 271 2.17 11.33 9.64
N LEU A 272 1.37 12.34 10.00
CA LEU A 272 0.20 12.76 9.23
C LEU A 272 0.63 13.47 7.94
N GLY A 273 1.63 14.35 8.02
CA GLY A 273 2.21 15.04 6.87
C GLY A 273 2.97 14.14 5.89
N MET A 274 3.76 13.16 6.37
CA MET A 274 4.45 12.17 5.52
C MET A 274 3.51 11.10 5.00
N TYR A 275 2.48 10.65 5.75
CA TYR A 275 1.50 9.74 5.13
C TYR A 275 0.78 10.44 3.99
N TYR A 276 0.41 11.72 4.16
CA TYR A 276 -0.13 12.52 3.06
C TYR A 276 0.90 12.74 1.96
N LEU A 277 2.14 13.15 2.25
CA LEU A 277 3.18 13.40 1.24
C LEU A 277 3.61 12.11 0.50
N LEU A 278 3.66 10.97 1.18
CA LEU A 278 3.99 9.66 0.60
C LEU A 278 2.80 9.08 -0.19
N LEU A 279 1.55 9.26 0.27
CA LEU A 279 0.35 8.96 -0.52
C LEU A 279 0.23 9.89 -1.74
N LEU A 280 0.67 11.14 -1.63
CA LEU A 280 0.65 12.13 -2.72
C LEU A 280 1.77 11.92 -3.74
N LEU A 281 2.94 11.38 -3.34
CA LEU A 281 4.01 10.99 -4.26
C LEU A 281 3.77 9.64 -4.94
N LEU A 282 2.79 8.85 -4.48
CA LEU A 282 2.40 7.55 -5.07
C LEU A 282 1.16 7.64 -5.98
N GLN A 283 0.64 8.85 -6.20
CA GLN A 283 -0.52 9.08 -7.06
C GLN A 283 -0.19 9.77 -8.40
N ASP A 284 1.11 9.85 -8.74
CA ASP A 284 1.62 10.07 -10.10
C ASP A 284 2.18 8.76 -10.68
#